data_AF-A0A1G9VEL6-F1
#
_entry.id   AF-A0A1G9VEL6-F1
#
_cell.length_a   1.000
_cell.length_b   1.000
_cell.length_c   1.000
_cell.angle_alpha   90.00
_cell.angle_beta   90.00
_cell.angle_gamma   90.00
#
_symmetry.space_group_name_H-M   'P 1'
#
loop_
_entity.id
_entity.type
_entity.pdbx_description
1 polymer ?
#
loop_
_entity_poly.entity_id
_entity_poly.type
_entity_poly.pdbx_seq_one_letter_code
_entity_poly.pdbx_strand_id
1 'polypeptide(L)'
;MKNISIEHTQEVRRRILDTAKNLLLQYGYNKTTIRMIVEHSGILTGSIYYLFKNKEDIFQSLYLSIIKNCVSHINYYCKNESPAFKYAAFFFISLKKMEDDEIIRDAYFAGYNSKLIFENMVEQLTLLAHHLFDGTMYEMKDTEYYQKSLFIKGAMRACVAELYFKRNISPAASRLALISMALSLIGVDAIQIENINKRIIAQESLWEKIAQQLVEEPIQKI
;
A
#
# COMPACT_ATOMS: atom_id res chain seq x y z
N MET A 1 -33.47 2.07 -12.45
CA MET A 1 -32.89 3.42 -12.23
C MET A 1 -31.84 3.47 -11.11
N LYS A 2 -31.94 2.72 -9.99
CA LYS A 2 -30.90 2.69 -8.93
C LYS A 2 -29.51 2.18 -9.34
N ASN A 3 -29.39 1.24 -10.29
CA ASN A 3 -28.08 0.74 -10.75
C ASN A 3 -27.28 1.76 -11.58
N ILE A 4 -27.95 2.54 -12.43
CA ILE A 4 -27.31 3.52 -13.32
C ILE A 4 -26.63 4.63 -12.50
N SER A 5 -27.23 5.05 -11.38
CA SER A 5 -26.63 6.06 -10.50
C SER A 5 -25.38 5.53 -9.78
N ILE A 6 -25.38 4.27 -9.34
CA ILE A 6 -24.23 3.68 -8.64
C ILE A 6 -23.06 3.47 -9.59
N GLU A 7 -23.31 2.92 -10.78
CA GLU A 7 -22.28 2.73 -11.81
C GLU A 7 -21.67 4.07 -12.25
N HIS A 8 -22.50 5.10 -12.42
CA HIS A 8 -22.03 6.45 -12.75
C HIS A 8 -21.17 7.03 -11.62
N THR A 9 -21.60 6.91 -10.36
CA THR A 9 -20.82 7.38 -9.21
C THR A 9 -19.47 6.66 -9.09
N GLN A 10 -19.43 5.34 -9.32
CA GLN A 10 -18.18 4.58 -9.33
C GLN A 10 -17.25 5.00 -10.47
N GLU A 11 -17.78 5.29 -11.64
CA GLU A 11 -16.99 5.79 -12.76
C GLU A 11 -16.40 7.17 -12.49
N VAL A 12 -17.20 8.09 -11.92
CA VAL A 12 -16.71 9.42 -11.49
C VAL A 12 -15.64 9.27 -10.42
N ARG A 13 -15.86 8.42 -9.41
CA ARG A 13 -14.87 8.12 -8.38
C ARG A 13 -13.57 7.60 -8.98
N ARG A 14 -13.66 6.63 -9.90
CA ARG A 14 -12.49 6.07 -10.61
C ARG A 14 -11.71 7.14 -11.35
N ARG A 15 -12.38 7.99 -12.14
CA ARG A 15 -11.73 9.09 -12.88
C ARG A 15 -11.03 10.08 -11.96
N ILE A 16 -11.63 10.41 -10.82
CA ILE A 16 -11.00 11.27 -9.80
C ILE A 16 -9.73 10.60 -9.27
N LEU A 17 -9.79 9.31 -8.92
CA LEU A 17 -8.65 8.58 -8.37
C LEU A 17 -7.53 8.36 -9.42
N ASP A 18 -7.86 8.07 -10.67
CA ASP A 18 -6.89 7.97 -11.77
C ASP A 18 -6.20 9.32 -12.02
N THR A 19 -6.95 10.41 -12.02
CA THR A 19 -6.38 11.77 -12.14
C THR A 19 -5.48 12.08 -10.94
N ALA A 20 -5.94 11.77 -9.72
CA ALA A 20 -5.16 11.98 -8.51
C ALA A 20 -3.87 11.14 -8.51
N LYS A 21 -3.92 9.89 -9.00
CA LYS A 21 -2.76 9.01 -9.17
C LYS A 21 -1.73 9.65 -10.09
N ASN A 22 -2.15 10.11 -11.27
CA ASN A 22 -1.26 10.74 -12.25
C ASN A 22 -0.63 12.03 -11.71
N LEU A 23 -1.42 12.89 -11.08
CA LEU A 23 -0.91 14.12 -10.49
C LEU A 23 0.04 13.84 -9.31
N LEU A 24 -0.24 12.84 -8.47
CA LEU A 24 0.67 12.43 -7.41
C LEU A 24 1.98 11.90 -7.97
N LEU A 25 1.94 11.05 -8.99
CA LEU A 25 3.14 10.51 -9.65
C LEU A 25 3.97 11.61 -10.35
N GLN A 26 3.35 12.73 -10.73
CA GLN A 26 4.05 13.82 -11.41
C GLN A 26 4.57 14.89 -10.44
N TYR A 27 3.80 15.25 -9.41
CA TYR A 27 4.06 16.42 -8.57
C TYR A 27 4.31 16.06 -7.10
N GLY A 28 4.05 14.82 -6.69
CA GLY A 28 4.06 14.37 -5.30
C GLY A 28 2.82 14.80 -4.52
N TYR A 29 2.69 14.24 -3.31
CA TYR A 29 1.55 14.48 -2.43
C TYR A 29 1.38 15.98 -2.10
N ASN A 30 2.44 16.65 -1.65
CA ASN A 30 2.35 18.02 -1.13
C ASN A 30 1.87 19.03 -2.20
N LYS A 31 2.36 18.91 -3.43
CA LYS A 31 2.04 19.86 -4.52
C LYS A 31 0.70 19.57 -5.20
N THR A 32 0.18 18.35 -5.08
CA THR A 32 -1.12 17.99 -5.68
C THR A 32 -2.28 18.58 -4.87
N THR A 33 -3.17 19.33 -5.51
CA THR A 33 -4.35 19.97 -4.86
C THR A 33 -5.66 19.45 -5.42
N ILE A 34 -6.77 19.56 -4.65
CA ILE A 34 -8.12 19.23 -5.15
C ILE A 34 -8.45 20.05 -6.40
N ARG A 35 -8.03 21.32 -6.44
CA ARG A 35 -8.22 22.18 -7.61
C ARG A 35 -7.54 21.62 -8.86
N MET A 36 -6.30 21.16 -8.74
CA MET A 36 -5.61 20.49 -9.87
C MET A 36 -6.38 19.24 -10.31
N ILE A 37 -6.90 18.44 -9.36
CA ILE A 37 -7.70 17.25 -9.66
C ILE A 37 -8.99 17.63 -10.40
N VAL A 38 -9.70 18.69 -9.99
CA VAL A 38 -10.87 19.24 -10.70
C VAL A 38 -10.48 19.61 -12.14
N GLU A 39 -9.45 20.43 -12.30
CA GLU A 39 -9.00 20.94 -13.60
C GLU A 39 -8.60 19.82 -14.57
N HIS A 40 -7.90 18.78 -14.09
CA HIS A 40 -7.38 17.71 -14.95
C HIS A 40 -8.38 16.55 -15.16
N SER A 41 -9.31 16.32 -14.22
CA SER A 41 -10.28 15.24 -14.35
C SER A 41 -11.49 15.61 -15.22
N GLY A 42 -11.75 16.91 -15.40
CA GLY A 42 -12.96 17.44 -16.02
C GLY A 42 -14.23 17.18 -15.21
N ILE A 43 -14.10 16.77 -13.95
CA ILE A 43 -15.23 16.52 -13.03
C ILE A 43 -15.56 17.83 -12.31
N LEU A 44 -16.85 18.14 -12.20
CA LEU A 44 -17.32 19.32 -11.50
C LEU A 44 -16.87 19.30 -10.03
N THR A 45 -16.45 20.46 -9.52
CA THR A 45 -16.03 20.64 -8.12
C THR A 45 -17.04 20.07 -7.12
N GLY A 46 -18.34 20.31 -7.35
CA GLY A 46 -19.41 19.77 -6.50
C GLY A 46 -19.46 18.24 -6.47
N SER A 47 -19.17 17.56 -7.58
CA SER A 47 -19.13 16.10 -7.66
C SER A 47 -17.92 15.52 -6.92
N ILE A 48 -16.78 16.22 -6.91
CA ILE A 48 -15.63 15.80 -6.11
C ILE A 48 -15.93 15.93 -4.63
N TYR A 49 -16.46 17.08 -4.18
CA TYR A 49 -16.82 17.27 -2.76
C TYR A 49 -17.99 16.40 -2.29
N TYR A 50 -18.84 15.93 -3.21
CA TYR A 50 -19.84 14.91 -2.91
C TYR A 50 -19.20 13.56 -2.56
N LEU A 51 -18.07 13.21 -3.17
CA LEU A 51 -17.40 11.91 -2.98
C LEU A 51 -16.28 11.93 -1.95
N PHE A 52 -15.62 13.09 -1.76
CA PHE A 52 -14.44 13.23 -0.92
C PHE A 52 -14.50 14.57 -0.19
N LYS A 53 -14.35 14.55 1.14
CA LYS A 53 -14.50 15.77 1.95
C LYS A 53 -13.28 16.67 1.83
N ASN A 54 -12.10 16.06 1.69
CA ASN A 54 -10.82 16.75 1.67
C ASN A 54 -9.80 15.98 0.81
N LYS A 55 -8.57 16.50 0.81
CA LYS A 55 -7.46 15.97 0.04
C LYS A 55 -7.06 14.58 0.58
N GLU A 56 -7.01 14.45 1.90
CA GLU A 56 -6.66 13.23 2.62
C GLU A 56 -7.59 12.06 2.26
N ASP A 57 -8.91 12.30 2.15
CA ASP A 57 -9.90 11.29 1.78
C ASP A 57 -9.65 10.72 0.37
N ILE A 58 -9.26 11.59 -0.58
CA ILE A 58 -8.88 11.18 -1.94
C ILE A 58 -7.63 10.31 -1.88
N PHE A 59 -6.60 10.73 -1.14
CA PHE A 59 -5.34 9.99 -1.04
C PHE A 59 -5.50 8.66 -0.30
N GLN A 60 -6.30 8.63 0.76
CA GLN A 60 -6.64 7.40 1.48
C GLN A 60 -7.34 6.41 0.55
N SER A 61 -8.30 6.89 -0.24
CA SER A 61 -9.04 6.08 -1.22
C SER A 61 -8.14 5.58 -2.36
N LEU A 62 -7.22 6.42 -2.83
CA LEU A 62 -6.22 6.05 -3.81
C LEU A 62 -5.27 4.99 -3.25
N TYR A 63 -4.74 5.20 -2.05
CA TYR A 63 -3.89 4.24 -1.34
C TYR A 63 -4.56 2.88 -1.22
N LEU A 64 -5.80 2.84 -0.73
CA LEU A 64 -6.60 1.62 -0.63
C LEU A 64 -6.68 0.88 -1.96
N SER A 65 -6.93 1.61 -3.04
CA SER A 65 -7.06 1.02 -4.37
C SER A 65 -5.74 0.41 -4.86
N ILE A 66 -4.61 1.09 -4.62
CA ILE A 66 -3.27 0.58 -4.96
C ILE A 66 -2.94 -0.67 -4.15
N ILE A 67 -3.24 -0.68 -2.84
CA ILE A 67 -3.00 -1.85 -1.98
C ILE A 67 -3.85 -3.04 -2.43
N LYS A 68 -5.13 -2.84 -2.74
CA LYS A 68 -6.00 -3.90 -3.27
C LYS A 68 -5.48 -4.50 -4.57
N ASN A 69 -5.02 -3.65 -5.50
CA ASN A 69 -4.42 -4.12 -6.75
C ASN A 69 -3.13 -4.91 -6.47
N CYS A 70 -2.28 -4.43 -5.55
CA CYS A 70 -1.04 -5.11 -5.16
C CYS A 70 -1.32 -6.50 -4.59
N VAL A 71 -2.25 -6.59 -3.64
CA VAL A 71 -2.68 -7.86 -3.04
C VAL A 71 -3.29 -8.79 -4.09
N SER A 72 -4.07 -8.26 -5.04
CA SER A 72 -4.65 -9.05 -6.13
C SER A 72 -3.57 -9.64 -7.05
N HIS A 73 -2.56 -8.86 -7.42
CA HIS A 73 -1.42 -9.33 -8.21
C HIS A 73 -0.60 -10.38 -7.45
N ILE A 74 -0.31 -10.15 -6.17
CA ILE A 74 0.36 -11.14 -5.32
C ILE A 74 -0.46 -12.43 -5.26
N ASN A 75 -1.78 -12.34 -5.06
CA ASN A 75 -2.65 -13.51 -5.02
C ASN A 75 -2.69 -14.26 -6.36
N TYR A 76 -2.61 -13.55 -7.48
CA TYR A 76 -2.56 -14.15 -8.81
C TYR A 76 -1.23 -14.87 -9.06
N TYR A 77 -0.10 -14.17 -8.92
CA TYR A 77 1.23 -14.73 -9.23
C TYR A 77 1.73 -15.72 -8.19
N CYS A 78 1.38 -15.51 -6.91
CA CYS A 78 1.79 -16.32 -5.78
C CYS A 78 0.64 -17.20 -5.27
N LYS A 79 -0.30 -17.62 -6.14
CA LYS A 79 -1.52 -18.35 -5.72
C LYS A 79 -1.25 -19.60 -4.88
N ASN A 80 -0.14 -20.29 -5.17
CA ASN A 80 0.27 -21.54 -4.50
C ASN A 80 1.20 -21.30 -3.30
N GLU A 81 1.52 -20.05 -2.98
CA GLU A 81 2.41 -19.71 -1.87
C GLU A 81 1.66 -19.63 -0.55
N SER A 82 2.41 -19.79 0.54
CA SER A 82 1.86 -19.66 1.89
C SER A 82 1.38 -18.23 2.19
N PRO A 83 0.43 -18.06 3.12
CA PRO A 83 0.04 -16.74 3.61
C PRO A 83 1.22 -15.87 4.07
N ALA A 84 2.17 -16.48 4.79
CA ALA A 84 3.38 -15.83 5.25
C ALA A 84 4.25 -15.31 4.08
N PHE A 85 4.40 -16.10 3.01
CA PHE A 85 5.13 -15.66 1.83
C PHE A 85 4.44 -14.49 1.13
N LYS A 86 3.11 -14.53 0.97
CA LYS A 86 2.33 -13.43 0.38
C LYS A 86 2.44 -12.14 1.21
N TYR A 87 2.42 -12.28 2.52
CA TYR A 87 2.62 -11.17 3.45
C TYR A 87 4.02 -10.56 3.32
N ALA A 88 5.05 -11.39 3.20
CA ALA A 88 6.42 -10.95 2.94
C ALA A 88 6.56 -10.22 1.58
N ALA A 89 5.96 -10.76 0.52
CA ALA A 89 5.95 -10.17 -0.81
C ALA A 89 5.33 -8.77 -0.82
N PHE A 90 4.23 -8.59 -0.07
CA PHE A 90 3.59 -7.28 0.09
C PHE A 90 4.55 -6.21 0.64
N PHE A 91 5.28 -6.53 1.70
CA PHE A 91 6.25 -5.60 2.28
C PHE A 91 7.44 -5.36 1.36
N PHE A 92 7.92 -6.42 0.70
CA PHE A 92 9.04 -6.32 -0.23
C PHE A 92 8.73 -5.34 -1.35
N ILE A 93 7.60 -5.55 -2.06
CA ILE A 93 7.16 -4.69 -3.16
C ILE A 93 6.95 -3.25 -2.67
N SER A 94 6.25 -3.08 -1.54
CA SER A 94 5.93 -1.75 -1.00
C SER A 94 7.20 -0.97 -0.66
N LEU A 95 8.12 -1.54 0.11
CA LEU A 95 9.35 -0.85 0.52
C LEU A 95 10.29 -0.63 -0.66
N LYS A 96 10.47 -1.62 -1.53
CA LYS A 96 11.32 -1.48 -2.72
C LYS A 96 10.85 -0.32 -3.60
N LYS A 97 9.54 -0.16 -3.79
CA LYS A 97 9.01 0.99 -4.55
C LYS A 97 9.27 2.34 -3.87
N MET A 98 9.26 2.41 -2.53
CA MET A 98 9.62 3.63 -1.79
C MET A 98 11.13 3.92 -1.85
N GLU A 99 11.96 2.90 -2.00
CA GLU A 99 13.41 3.06 -2.18
C GLU A 99 13.75 3.61 -3.57
N ASP A 100 13.09 3.07 -4.61
CA ASP A 100 13.42 3.36 -6.00
C ASP A 100 12.77 4.65 -6.53
N ASP A 101 11.71 5.16 -5.89
CA ASP A 101 10.90 6.26 -6.39
C ASP A 101 10.64 7.32 -5.31
N GLU A 102 11.33 8.46 -5.44
CA GLU A 102 11.25 9.58 -4.50
C GLU A 102 9.84 10.17 -4.37
N ILE A 103 9.07 10.20 -5.46
CA ILE A 103 7.72 10.77 -5.45
C ILE A 103 6.79 9.87 -4.63
N ILE A 104 6.90 8.54 -4.80
CA ILE A 104 6.18 7.58 -3.98
C ILE A 104 6.66 7.64 -2.53
N ARG A 105 7.97 7.71 -2.30
CA ARG A 105 8.58 7.83 -0.98
C ARG A 105 8.00 9.02 -0.20
N ASP A 106 7.99 10.19 -0.82
CA ASP A 106 7.45 11.42 -0.24
C ASP A 106 5.96 11.30 0.07
N ALA A 107 5.19 10.66 -0.80
CA ALA A 107 3.76 10.44 -0.56
C ALA A 107 3.51 9.52 0.65
N TYR A 108 4.28 8.43 0.78
CA TYR A 108 4.22 7.57 1.96
C TYR A 108 4.67 8.30 3.22
N PHE A 109 5.76 9.06 3.16
CA PHE A 109 6.25 9.83 4.29
C PHE A 109 5.23 10.87 4.77
N ALA A 110 4.55 11.57 3.85
CA ALA A 110 3.44 12.46 4.18
C ALA A 110 2.26 11.71 4.81
N GLY A 111 1.90 10.54 4.26
CA GLY A 111 0.86 9.67 4.82
C GLY A 111 1.18 9.23 6.26
N TYR A 112 2.41 8.84 6.53
CA TYR A 112 2.89 8.48 7.87
C TYR A 112 2.86 9.63 8.89
N ASN A 113 2.86 10.89 8.44
CA ASN A 113 2.77 12.06 9.30
C ASN A 113 1.33 12.62 9.42
N SER A 114 0.37 12.06 8.66
CA SER A 114 -1.05 12.37 8.79
C SER A 114 -1.73 11.34 9.69
N LYS A 115 -2.32 11.79 10.80
CA LYS A 115 -3.04 10.90 11.74
C LYS A 115 -4.07 10.04 11.01
N LEU A 116 -4.93 10.66 10.21
CA LEU A 116 -6.02 9.98 9.49
C LEU A 116 -5.50 8.94 8.49
N ILE A 117 -4.52 9.32 7.67
CA ILE A 117 -3.99 8.42 6.65
C ILE A 117 -3.22 7.28 7.31
N PHE A 118 -2.43 7.56 8.34
CA PHE A 118 -1.66 6.55 9.05
C PHE A 118 -2.54 5.54 9.77
N GLU A 119 -3.59 5.99 10.46
CA GLU A 119 -4.59 5.13 11.10
C GLU A 119 -5.23 4.18 10.07
N ASN A 120 -5.65 4.71 8.91
CA ASN A 120 -6.16 3.85 7.84
C ASN A 120 -5.08 2.92 7.25
N MET A 121 -3.81 3.34 7.13
CA MET A 121 -2.74 2.44 6.68
C MET A 121 -2.59 1.24 7.63
N VAL A 122 -2.75 1.45 8.94
CA VAL A 122 -2.76 0.38 9.94
C VAL A 122 -3.97 -0.52 9.72
N GLU A 123 -5.18 0.04 9.62
CA GLU A 123 -6.41 -0.73 9.35
C GLU A 123 -6.29 -1.60 8.10
N GLN A 124 -5.75 -1.06 7.00
CA GLN A 124 -5.58 -1.84 5.77
C GLN A 124 -4.58 -2.99 5.91
N LEU A 125 -3.54 -2.82 6.72
CA LEU A 125 -2.61 -3.92 7.01
C LEU A 125 -3.26 -4.96 7.92
N THR A 126 -4.05 -4.54 8.90
CA THR A 126 -4.86 -5.43 9.76
C THR A 126 -5.81 -6.28 8.92
N LEU A 127 -6.53 -5.67 7.98
CA LEU A 127 -7.43 -6.38 7.07
C LEU A 127 -6.69 -7.39 6.16
N LEU A 128 -5.50 -7.02 5.67
CA LEU A 128 -4.66 -7.94 4.92
C LEU A 128 -4.22 -9.13 5.79
N ALA A 129 -3.84 -8.90 7.04
CA ALA A 129 -3.46 -9.95 7.97
C ALA A 129 -4.63 -10.91 8.21
N HIS A 130 -5.82 -10.39 8.52
CA HIS A 130 -7.04 -11.21 8.62
C HIS A 130 -7.28 -12.06 7.37
N HIS A 131 -7.25 -11.43 6.19
CA HIS A 131 -7.49 -12.13 4.93
C HIS A 131 -6.50 -13.28 4.66
N LEU A 132 -5.26 -13.13 5.12
CA LEU A 132 -4.21 -14.13 4.90
C LEU A 132 -4.19 -15.21 5.99
N PHE A 133 -4.44 -14.87 7.24
CA PHE A 133 -4.12 -15.71 8.39
C PHE A 133 -5.33 -16.27 9.15
N ASP A 134 -6.54 -15.76 8.93
CA ASP A 134 -7.73 -16.33 9.56
C ASP A 134 -7.99 -17.76 9.04
N GLY A 135 -8.32 -18.68 9.95
CA GLY A 135 -8.43 -20.11 9.66
C GLY A 135 -7.09 -20.85 9.53
N THR A 136 -5.97 -20.17 9.76
CA THR A 136 -4.63 -20.77 9.78
C THR A 136 -4.13 -20.96 11.21
N MET A 137 -2.97 -21.63 11.37
CA MET A 137 -2.31 -21.73 12.68
C MET A 137 -1.80 -20.38 13.25
N TYR A 138 -1.82 -19.31 12.45
CA TYR A 138 -1.41 -17.96 12.85
C TYR A 138 -2.59 -17.04 13.16
N GLU A 139 -3.82 -17.57 13.20
CA GLU A 139 -5.01 -16.80 13.51
C GLU A 139 -4.92 -16.13 14.89
N MET A 140 -5.34 -14.87 14.96
CA MET A 140 -5.29 -14.05 16.17
C MET A 140 -6.56 -13.22 16.31
N LYS A 141 -6.74 -12.60 17.48
CA LYS A 141 -7.83 -11.63 17.65
C LYS A 141 -7.54 -10.34 16.87
N ASP A 142 -8.59 -9.67 16.41
CA ASP A 142 -8.50 -8.37 15.71
C ASP A 142 -7.61 -7.36 16.45
N THR A 143 -7.75 -7.26 17.78
CA THR A 143 -6.91 -6.36 18.60
C THR A 143 -5.41 -6.68 18.52
N GLU A 144 -5.05 -7.95 18.39
CA GLU A 144 -3.65 -8.38 18.26
C GLU A 144 -3.12 -8.08 16.86
N TYR A 145 -3.91 -8.35 15.81
CA TYR A 145 -3.55 -7.95 14.45
C TYR A 145 -3.39 -6.44 14.32
N TYR A 146 -4.27 -5.66 14.94
CA TYR A 146 -4.20 -4.20 14.91
C TYR A 146 -2.92 -3.68 15.58
N GLN A 147 -2.61 -4.16 16.79
CA GLN A 147 -1.39 -3.78 17.50
C GLN A 147 -0.12 -4.13 16.73
N LYS A 148 -0.05 -5.35 16.16
CA LYS A 148 1.09 -5.79 15.36
C LYS A 148 1.20 -4.98 14.07
N SER A 149 0.08 -4.70 13.40
CA SER A 149 0.04 -3.87 12.19
C SER A 149 0.53 -2.44 12.48
N LEU A 150 0.16 -1.86 13.62
CA LEU A 150 0.67 -0.57 14.07
C LEU A 150 2.18 -0.59 14.24
N PHE A 151 2.75 -1.59 14.92
CA PHE A 151 4.20 -1.71 15.09
C PHE A 151 4.93 -1.89 13.75
N ILE A 152 4.40 -2.76 12.88
CA ILE A 152 4.97 -2.98 11.55
C ILE A 152 4.93 -1.69 10.72
N LYS A 153 3.83 -0.94 10.73
CA LYS A 153 3.73 0.34 10.02
C LYS A 153 4.65 1.41 10.61
N GLY A 154 4.84 1.40 11.93
CA GLY A 154 5.85 2.22 12.60
C GLY A 154 7.29 1.89 12.13
N ALA A 155 7.61 0.60 12.01
CA ALA A 155 8.89 0.16 11.48
C ALA A 155 9.04 0.50 9.98
N MET A 156 7.98 0.37 9.18
CA MET A 156 8.00 0.77 7.77
C MET A 156 8.28 2.26 7.63
N ARG A 157 7.68 3.10 8.49
CA ARG A 157 8.00 4.53 8.56
C ARG A 157 9.48 4.77 8.84
N ALA A 158 10.11 3.96 9.70
CA ALA A 158 11.55 4.05 9.96
C ALA A 158 12.39 3.68 8.71
N CYS A 159 12.00 2.62 7.97
CA CYS A 159 12.63 2.26 6.70
C CYS A 159 12.46 3.34 5.61
N VAL A 160 11.39 4.14 5.65
CA VAL A 160 11.26 5.30 4.75
C VAL A 160 12.13 6.46 5.23
N ALA A 161 12.15 6.73 6.54
CA ALA A 161 12.90 7.84 7.11
C ALA A 161 14.42 7.70 6.92
N GLU A 162 14.96 6.48 7.00
CA GLU A 162 16.39 6.22 6.80
C GLU A 162 16.92 6.71 5.44
N LEU A 163 16.08 6.73 4.41
CA LEU A 163 16.45 7.18 3.06
C LEU A 163 16.76 8.69 3.00
N TYR A 164 16.39 9.45 4.04
CA TYR A 164 16.68 10.87 4.18
C TYR A 164 17.80 11.15 5.20
N PHE A 165 18.34 10.13 5.85
CA PHE A 165 19.37 10.30 6.86
C PHE A 165 20.76 10.45 6.24
N LYS A 166 21.64 11.21 6.91
CA LYS A 166 23.04 11.35 6.49
C LYS A 166 23.86 10.07 6.67
N ARG A 167 23.46 9.21 7.61
CA ARG A 167 24.13 7.94 7.87
C ARG A 167 23.65 6.92 6.84
N ASN A 168 24.58 6.44 6.02
CA ASN A 168 24.27 5.45 5.00
C ASN A 168 24.19 4.05 5.63
N ILE A 169 23.04 3.41 5.47
CA ILE A 169 22.78 2.00 5.78
C ILE A 169 22.14 1.36 4.56
N SER A 170 22.25 0.04 4.41
CA SER A 170 21.67 -0.65 3.25
C SER A 170 20.14 -0.72 3.37
N PRO A 171 19.36 -0.05 2.50
CA PRO A 171 17.90 -0.13 2.55
C PRO A 171 17.39 -1.54 2.26
N ALA A 172 18.12 -2.30 1.44
CA ALA A 172 17.86 -3.71 1.20
C ALA A 172 17.97 -4.56 2.48
N ALA A 173 18.96 -4.27 3.34
CA ALA A 173 19.08 -4.96 4.62
C ALA A 173 17.94 -4.57 5.57
N SER A 174 17.60 -3.27 5.66
CA SER A 174 16.46 -2.79 6.46
C SER A 174 15.14 -3.41 6.02
N ARG A 175 14.90 -3.54 4.71
CA ARG A 175 13.70 -4.19 4.14
C ARG A 175 13.58 -5.64 4.57
N LEU A 176 14.66 -6.42 4.47
CA LEU A 176 14.65 -7.83 4.90
C LEU A 176 14.51 -7.97 6.41
N ALA A 177 15.11 -7.06 7.19
CA ALA A 177 14.94 -7.03 8.64
C ALA A 177 13.47 -6.73 9.02
N LEU A 178 12.82 -5.79 8.31
CA LEU A 178 11.40 -5.49 8.52
C LEU A 178 10.51 -6.68 8.18
N ILE A 179 10.75 -7.36 7.05
CA ILE A 179 10.01 -8.55 6.66
C ILE A 179 10.14 -9.64 7.73
N SER A 180 11.37 -9.90 8.19
CA SER A 180 11.65 -10.90 9.22
C SER A 180 10.94 -10.57 10.54
N MET A 181 11.00 -9.30 10.96
CA MET A 181 10.30 -8.81 12.15
C MET A 181 8.78 -8.97 12.01
N ALA A 182 8.21 -8.59 10.86
CA ALA A 182 6.77 -8.69 10.62
C ALA A 182 6.30 -10.16 10.67
N LEU A 183 7.01 -11.07 10.03
CA LEU A 183 6.69 -12.51 10.07
C LEU A 183 6.84 -13.10 11.48
N SER A 184 7.88 -12.69 12.20
CA SER A 184 8.09 -13.13 13.60
C SER A 184 6.97 -12.64 14.52
N LEU A 185 6.47 -11.41 14.33
CA LEU A 185 5.31 -10.91 15.09
C LEU A 185 4.04 -11.72 14.80
N ILE A 186 3.87 -12.25 13.60
CA ILE A 186 2.77 -13.17 13.23
C ILE A 186 2.99 -14.59 13.81
N GLY A 187 4.20 -14.92 14.28
CA GLY A 187 4.51 -16.22 14.88
C GLY A 187 5.10 -17.23 13.90
N VAL A 188 5.57 -16.79 12.73
CA VAL A 188 6.32 -17.62 11.79
C VAL A 188 7.69 -17.95 12.38
N ASP A 189 8.11 -19.21 12.30
CA ASP A 189 9.39 -19.64 12.88
C ASP A 189 10.61 -19.16 12.07
N ALA A 190 11.77 -19.10 12.71
CA ALA A 190 12.99 -18.55 12.13
C ALA A 190 13.45 -19.29 10.86
N ILE A 191 13.26 -20.61 10.77
CA ILE A 191 13.66 -21.41 9.61
C ILE A 191 12.76 -21.08 8.43
N GLN A 192 11.44 -21.00 8.66
CA GLN A 192 10.49 -20.57 7.65
C GLN A 192 10.77 -19.14 7.18
N ILE A 193 11.07 -18.21 8.09
CA ILE A 193 11.43 -16.82 7.74
C ILE A 193 12.66 -16.78 6.83
N GLU A 194 13.72 -17.53 7.17
CA GLU A 194 14.94 -17.58 6.36
C GLU A 194 14.64 -18.10 4.94
N ASN A 195 13.86 -19.18 4.84
CA ASN A 195 13.44 -19.75 3.56
C ASN A 195 12.59 -18.78 2.74
N ILE A 196 11.65 -18.08 3.37
CA ILE A 196 10.83 -17.06 2.71
C ILE A 196 11.73 -15.94 2.19
N ASN A 197 12.64 -15.40 2.99
CA ASN A 197 13.54 -14.32 2.58
C ASN A 197 14.41 -14.71 1.38
N LYS A 198 15.01 -15.91 1.40
CA LYS A 198 15.80 -16.42 0.26
C LYS A 198 14.97 -16.46 -1.02
N ARG A 199 13.73 -16.94 -0.93
CA ARG A 199 12.83 -17.05 -2.08
C ARG A 199 12.32 -15.70 -2.57
N ILE A 200 12.02 -14.76 -1.67
CA ILE A 200 11.66 -13.38 -2.00
C ILE A 200 12.80 -12.73 -2.79
N ILE A 201 14.05 -12.82 -2.32
CA ILE A 201 15.20 -12.23 -3.01
C ILE A 201 15.38 -12.84 -4.41
N ALA A 202 15.18 -14.15 -4.56
CA ALA A 202 15.32 -14.84 -5.84
C ALA A 202 14.27 -14.46 -6.90
N GLN A 203 13.23 -13.71 -6.54
CA GLN A 203 12.11 -13.36 -7.43
C GLN A 203 12.05 -11.86 -7.77
N GLU A 204 13.20 -11.16 -7.77
CA GLU A 204 13.28 -9.71 -7.99
C GLU A 204 12.53 -9.23 -9.26
N SER A 205 12.70 -9.93 -10.39
CA SER A 205 12.01 -9.61 -11.65
C SER A 205 10.48 -9.70 -11.56
N LEU A 206 9.94 -10.59 -10.72
CA LEU A 206 8.50 -10.68 -10.49
C LEU A 206 8.01 -9.45 -9.72
N TRP A 207 8.77 -9.00 -8.73
CA TRP A 207 8.41 -7.83 -7.91
C TRP A 207 8.45 -6.54 -8.73
N GLU A 208 9.44 -6.39 -9.60
CA GLU A 208 9.51 -5.29 -10.57
C GLU A 208 8.30 -5.30 -11.50
N LYS A 209 7.95 -6.48 -12.03
CA LYS A 209 6.75 -6.64 -12.88
C LYS A 209 5.48 -6.19 -12.16
N ILE A 210 5.25 -6.68 -10.94
CA ILE A 210 4.06 -6.28 -10.16
C ILE A 210 4.09 -4.78 -9.88
N ALA A 211 5.24 -4.22 -9.48
CA ALA A 211 5.37 -2.79 -9.22
C ALA A 211 5.07 -1.93 -10.46
N GLN A 212 5.51 -2.36 -11.64
CA GLN A 212 5.22 -1.70 -12.91
C GLN A 212 3.71 -1.73 -13.22
N GLN A 213 3.06 -2.88 -13.07
CA GLN A 213 1.62 -3.01 -13.26
C GLN A 213 0.83 -2.07 -12.34
N LEU A 214 1.28 -1.89 -11.09
CA LEU A 214 0.63 -0.94 -10.16
C LEU A 214 0.70 0.52 -10.62
N VAL A 215 1.74 0.90 -11.36
CA VAL A 215 1.90 2.25 -11.92
C VAL A 215 1.06 2.41 -13.18
N GLU A 216 1.06 1.43 -14.07
CA GLU A 216 0.44 1.52 -15.40
C GLU A 216 -1.07 1.26 -15.38
N GLU A 217 -1.55 0.35 -14.54
CA GLU A 217 -2.95 -0.04 -14.54
C GLU A 217 -3.86 1.06 -13.94
N PRO A 218 -5.04 1.30 -14.53
CA PRO A 218 -6.01 2.21 -13.94
C PRO A 218 -6.52 1.67 -12.60
N ILE A 219 -7.00 2.58 -11.77
CA ILE A 219 -7.66 2.22 -10.52
C ILE A 219 -8.91 1.38 -10.84
N GLN A 220 -9.03 0.23 -10.18
CA GLN A 220 -10.17 -0.66 -10.37
C GLN A 220 -11.42 -0.10 -9.69
N LYS A 221 -12.60 -0.48 -10.21
CA LYS A 221 -13.89 -0.15 -9.58
C LYS A 221 -14.00 -0.91 -8.26
N ILE A 222 -14.50 -0.23 -7.22
CA ILE A 222 -14.74 -0.81 -5.88
C ILE A 222 -16.13 -1.42 -5.83
#